data_AF-A0A819ZIM8-F1
#
_entry.id   AF-A0A819ZIM8-F1
#
_cell.length_a   1.000
_cell.length_b   1.000
_cell.length_c   1.000
_cell.angle_alpha   90.00
_cell.angle_beta   90.00
_cell.angle_gamma   90.00
#
_symmetry.space_group_name_H-M   'P 1'
#
loop_
_entity.id
_entity.type
_entity.pdbx_description
1 polymer ?
#
loop_
_entity_poly.entity_id
_entity_poly.type
_entity_poly.pdbx_seq_one_letter_code
_entity_poly.pdbx_strand_id
1 'polypeptide(L)'
;GTINKIFLVFSQPFWDVDFERFHFLWNTNRSNIEWKLKCFINTPYDSQWCKSISSFYVHHLLSNVLVTEISGENSKYIEQIPDELLLLGFQELLCHFYPDNESPIAKQIIRSQWYNQSFIHGSHTFIRIGTSIHDIKQLAMPCTNAKSAKPLILFAGEGTHERFYGTAHGAYLSGIREAKRIIQLYTS
;
A
#
# COMPACT_ATOMS: atom_id res chain seq x y z
N GLY A 1 3.12 -4.27 -7.17
CA GLY A 1 1.81 -3.79 -6.67
C GLY A 1 2.02 -2.47 -5.95
N THR A 2 0.95 -1.80 -5.55
CA THR A 2 1.07 -0.64 -4.65
C THR A 2 -0.04 -0.67 -3.60
N ILE A 3 0.34 -0.35 -2.36
CA ILE A 3 -0.56 -0.16 -1.23
C ILE A 3 0.01 0.96 -0.39
N ASN A 4 -0.78 1.99 -0.13
CA ASN A 4 -0.39 3.10 0.72
C ASN A 4 -1.08 3.02 2.07
N LYS A 5 -0.33 3.36 3.12
CA LYS A 5 -0.85 3.60 4.46
C LYS A 5 -1.10 5.09 4.63
N ILE A 6 -2.23 5.42 5.25
CA ILE A 6 -2.65 6.79 5.51
C ILE A 6 -2.94 6.90 7.00
N PHE A 7 -2.25 7.82 7.66
CA PHE A 7 -2.35 8.11 9.07
C PHE A 7 -3.03 9.47 9.22
N LEU A 8 -4.15 9.49 9.92
CA LEU A 8 -4.92 10.69 10.27
C LEU A 8 -4.66 11.00 11.74
N VAL A 9 -4.00 12.12 12.02
CA VAL A 9 -3.64 12.53 13.38
C VAL A 9 -4.68 13.52 13.91
N PHE A 10 -5.32 13.18 15.02
CA PHE A 10 -6.33 14.04 15.67
C PHE A 10 -5.76 14.70 16.93
N SER A 11 -6.35 15.83 17.33
CA SER A 11 -5.97 16.49 18.60
C SER A 11 -6.31 15.62 19.81
N GLN A 12 -7.43 14.91 19.75
CA GLN A 12 -7.88 13.94 20.74
C GLN A 12 -8.65 12.82 20.02
N PRO A 13 -8.69 11.59 20.57
CA PRO A 13 -9.57 10.54 20.07
C PRO A 13 -11.03 10.97 20.18
N PHE A 14 -11.85 10.64 19.18
CA PHE A 14 -13.31 10.84 19.19
C PHE A 14 -14.09 9.52 19.19
N TRP A 15 -13.38 8.41 19.35
CA TRP A 15 -13.87 7.05 19.45
C TRP A 15 -13.68 6.54 20.89
N ASP A 16 -14.35 5.45 21.23
CA ASP A 16 -14.26 4.84 22.56
C ASP A 16 -12.86 4.28 22.88
N VAL A 17 -12.51 4.17 24.16
CA VAL A 17 -11.16 3.72 24.59
C VAL A 17 -10.85 2.29 24.12
N ASP A 18 -11.86 1.42 24.09
CA ASP A 18 -11.73 0.02 23.66
C ASP A 18 -11.95 -0.17 22.15
N PHE A 19 -12.01 0.93 21.41
CA PHE A 19 -12.27 0.92 19.98
C PHE A 19 -11.01 0.56 19.17
N GLU A 20 -11.08 -0.51 18.36
CA GLU A 20 -9.94 -0.92 17.53
C GLU A 20 -10.10 -0.59 16.04
N ARG A 21 -11.29 -0.80 15.45
CA ARG A 21 -11.47 -0.78 13.99
C ARG A 21 -12.90 -0.49 13.53
N PHE A 22 -13.03 0.36 12.52
CA PHE A 22 -14.25 0.59 11.73
C PHE A 22 -14.18 -0.26 10.47
N HIS A 23 -15.28 -0.91 10.09
CA HIS A 23 -15.41 -1.53 8.77
C HIS A 23 -16.49 -0.82 7.97
N PHE A 24 -16.18 -0.45 6.73
CA PHE A 24 -17.11 0.18 5.83
C PHE A 24 -17.72 -0.85 4.90
N LEU A 25 -19.04 -0.96 4.97
CA LEU A 25 -19.84 -1.77 4.05
C LEU A 25 -20.51 -0.82 3.06
N TRP A 26 -19.90 -0.72 1.89
CA TRP A 26 -20.47 0.02 0.77
C TRP A 26 -21.64 -0.77 0.18
N ASN A 27 -22.85 -0.23 0.29
CA ASN A 27 -23.98 -0.76 -0.47
C ASN A 27 -23.71 -0.59 -1.98
N THR A 28 -23.93 -1.64 -2.77
CA THR A 28 -23.66 -1.68 -4.22
C THR A 28 -24.84 -1.17 -5.07
N ASN A 29 -25.93 -0.74 -4.45
CA ASN A 29 -27.06 -0.11 -5.14
C ASN A 29 -26.67 1.20 -5.85
N ARG A 30 -27.39 1.54 -6.93
CA ARG A 30 -27.11 2.74 -7.76
C ARG A 30 -26.93 4.05 -6.98
N SER A 31 -27.71 4.27 -5.92
CA SER A 31 -27.62 5.48 -5.09
C SER A 31 -26.24 5.67 -4.42
N ASN A 32 -25.56 4.58 -4.06
CA ASN A 32 -24.21 4.63 -3.51
C ASN A 32 -23.12 4.75 -4.58
N ILE A 33 -23.40 4.36 -5.82
CA ILE A 33 -22.51 4.62 -6.96
C ILE A 33 -22.43 6.13 -7.22
N GLU A 34 -23.52 6.85 -6.99
CA GLU A 34 -23.60 8.31 -7.18
C GLU A 34 -23.12 9.14 -6.00
N TRP A 35 -23.01 8.55 -4.79
CA TRP A 35 -22.48 9.26 -3.63
C TRP A 35 -21.02 9.70 -3.87
N LYS A 36 -20.77 10.99 -3.59
CA LYS A 36 -19.49 11.68 -3.73
C LYS A 36 -19.22 12.54 -2.50
N LEU A 37 -17.93 12.72 -2.21
CA LEU A 37 -17.48 13.66 -1.20
C LEU A 37 -17.71 15.08 -1.73
N LYS A 38 -18.41 15.91 -0.95
CA LYS A 38 -18.80 17.28 -1.32
C LYS A 38 -17.58 18.16 -1.51
N CYS A 39 -16.55 18.01 -0.69
CA CYS A 39 -15.29 18.75 -0.82
C CYS A 39 -14.55 18.50 -2.15
N PHE A 40 -14.86 17.41 -2.86
CA PHE A 40 -14.31 17.12 -4.19
C PHE A 40 -15.13 17.74 -5.34
N ILE A 41 -16.35 18.22 -5.07
CA ILE A 41 -17.18 18.90 -6.07
C ILE A 41 -16.46 20.17 -6.51
N ASN A 42 -16.34 20.38 -7.82
CA ASN A 42 -15.60 21.49 -8.45
C ASN A 42 -14.08 21.46 -8.26
N THR A 43 -13.50 20.31 -7.87
CA THR A 43 -12.05 20.09 -7.93
C THR A 43 -11.71 19.27 -9.19
N PRO A 44 -10.45 19.28 -9.67
CA PRO A 44 -10.04 18.38 -10.76
C PRO A 44 -9.91 16.91 -10.32
N TYR A 45 -10.16 16.61 -9.05
CA TYR A 45 -10.04 15.29 -8.47
C TYR A 45 -11.41 14.63 -8.27
N ASP A 46 -11.46 13.32 -8.46
CA ASP A 46 -12.63 12.49 -8.26
C ASP A 46 -12.59 11.84 -6.87
N SER A 47 -13.75 11.59 -6.27
CA SER A 47 -13.86 11.03 -4.92
C SER A 47 -14.03 9.51 -4.87
N GLN A 48 -14.09 8.78 -6.00
CA GLN A 48 -14.37 7.34 -6.00
C GLN A 48 -13.30 6.52 -5.27
N TRP A 49 -12.09 7.06 -5.09
CA TRP A 49 -11.04 6.42 -4.29
C TRP A 49 -11.52 6.05 -2.88
N CYS A 50 -12.42 6.84 -2.28
CA CYS A 50 -12.90 6.59 -0.93
C CYS A 50 -13.64 5.24 -0.83
N LYS A 51 -14.26 4.77 -1.92
CA LYS A 51 -14.97 3.49 -1.97
C LYS A 51 -14.05 2.28 -1.93
N SER A 52 -12.74 2.48 -2.15
CA SER A 52 -11.74 1.44 -1.95
C SER A 52 -11.23 1.33 -0.52
N ILE A 53 -11.66 2.23 0.37
CA ILE A 53 -11.39 2.11 1.80
C ILE A 53 -12.40 1.15 2.41
N SER A 54 -11.88 0.09 3.01
CA SER A 54 -12.67 -0.95 3.68
C SER A 54 -12.70 -0.80 5.19
N SER A 55 -11.72 -0.14 5.80
CA SER A 55 -11.64 0.02 7.25
C SER A 55 -10.68 1.12 7.68
N PHE A 56 -10.95 1.67 8.87
CA PHE A 56 -10.00 2.44 9.67
C PHE A 56 -9.67 1.66 10.93
N TYR A 57 -8.44 1.73 11.42
CA TYR A 57 -8.06 1.16 12.71
C TYR A 57 -7.23 2.14 13.53
N VAL A 58 -7.30 2.03 14.84
CA VAL A 58 -6.49 2.86 15.76
C VAL A 58 -5.05 2.39 15.70
N HIS A 59 -4.11 3.32 15.64
CA HIS A 59 -2.70 2.98 15.69
C HIS A 59 -2.32 2.40 17.05
N HIS A 60 -1.72 1.20 17.05
CA HIS A 60 -1.37 0.44 18.27
C HIS A 60 -0.54 1.17 19.33
N LEU A 61 0.23 2.21 18.96
CA LEU A 61 1.02 3.02 19.91
C LEU A 61 0.49 4.46 20.08
N LEU A 62 -0.43 4.90 19.24
CA LEU A 62 -0.86 6.30 19.18
C LEU A 62 -2.38 6.34 19.17
N SER A 63 -2.97 6.51 20.36
CA SER A 63 -4.42 6.44 20.56
C SER A 63 -5.20 7.54 19.86
N ASN A 64 -4.55 8.61 19.38
CA ASN A 64 -5.14 9.72 18.64
C ASN A 64 -4.91 9.63 17.12
N VAL A 65 -4.47 8.47 16.61
CA VAL A 65 -4.18 8.26 15.19
C VAL A 65 -5.06 7.15 14.62
N LEU A 66 -5.84 7.48 13.57
CA LEU A 66 -6.49 6.47 12.75
C LEU A 66 -5.63 6.15 11.53
N VAL A 67 -5.63 4.88 11.15
CA VAL A 67 -4.91 4.37 9.98
C VAL A 67 -5.90 3.72 9.04
N THR A 68 -5.77 4.02 7.76
CA THR A 68 -6.41 3.26 6.68
C THR A 68 -5.37 2.86 5.63
N GLU A 69 -5.69 1.85 4.86
CA GLU A 69 -4.88 1.40 3.74
C GLU A 69 -5.68 1.54 2.45
N ILE A 70 -4.99 1.87 1.37
CA ILE A 70 -5.57 1.97 0.04
C ILE A 70 -4.64 1.27 -0.95
N SER A 71 -5.19 0.49 -1.87
CA SER A 71 -4.41 -0.37 -2.77
C SER A 71 -4.78 -0.18 -4.24
N GLY A 72 -3.95 -0.73 -5.12
CA GLY A 72 -4.20 -0.73 -6.57
C GLY A 72 -4.13 0.66 -7.21
N GLU A 73 -4.96 0.91 -8.21
CA GLU A 73 -4.94 2.17 -8.95
C GLU A 73 -5.32 3.38 -8.07
N ASN A 74 -6.25 3.19 -7.13
CA ASN A 74 -6.62 4.25 -6.19
C ASN A 74 -5.45 4.63 -5.27
N SER A 75 -4.57 3.69 -4.91
CA SER A 75 -3.35 4.01 -4.17
C SER A 75 -2.45 4.97 -4.93
N LYS A 76 -2.29 4.80 -6.24
CA LYS A 76 -1.49 5.72 -7.09
C LYS A 76 -2.21 7.06 -7.25
N TYR A 77 -3.52 6.99 -7.45
CA TYR A 77 -4.36 8.16 -7.67
C TYR A 77 -4.31 9.12 -6.50
N ILE A 78 -4.45 8.60 -5.27
CA ILE A 78 -4.45 9.46 -4.09
C ILE A 78 -3.15 10.22 -3.94
N GLU A 79 -1.98 9.68 -4.32
CA GLU A 79 -0.67 10.35 -4.20
C GLU A 79 -0.62 11.71 -4.93
N GLN A 80 -1.52 11.96 -5.87
CA GLN A 80 -1.62 13.20 -6.65
C GLN A 80 -2.56 14.25 -6.03
N ILE A 81 -3.38 13.86 -5.05
CA ILE A 81 -4.36 14.72 -4.41
C ILE A 81 -3.68 15.51 -3.29
N PRO A 82 -3.89 16.84 -3.18
CA PRO A 82 -3.36 17.65 -2.07
C PRO A 82 -3.84 17.16 -0.70
N ASP A 83 -2.98 17.31 0.31
CA ASP A 83 -3.25 16.83 1.66
C ASP A 83 -4.46 17.55 2.29
N GLU A 84 -4.67 18.84 2.03
CA GLU A 84 -5.82 19.57 2.58
C GLU A 84 -7.15 19.03 2.05
N LEU A 85 -7.20 18.68 0.77
CA LEU A 85 -8.39 18.11 0.15
C LEU A 85 -8.66 16.69 0.64
N LEU A 86 -7.60 15.89 0.83
CA LEU A 86 -7.74 14.57 1.43
C LEU A 86 -8.26 14.63 2.87
N LEU A 87 -7.75 15.55 3.69
CA LEU A 87 -8.22 15.73 5.07
C LEU A 87 -9.72 16.02 5.13
N LEU A 88 -10.22 16.92 4.28
CA LEU A 88 -11.65 17.20 4.15
C LEU A 88 -12.43 15.96 3.68
N GLY A 89 -11.89 15.23 2.70
CA GLY A 89 -12.50 14.01 2.19
C GLY A 89 -12.62 12.91 3.23
N PHE A 90 -11.57 12.71 4.02
CA PHE A 90 -11.57 11.76 5.11
C PHE A 90 -12.52 12.15 6.24
N GLN A 91 -12.61 13.43 6.57
CA GLN A 91 -13.59 13.90 7.54
C GLN A 91 -15.02 13.60 7.07
N GLU A 92 -15.37 13.99 5.83
CA GLU A 92 -16.70 13.72 5.28
C GLU A 92 -17.02 12.22 5.22
N LEU A 93 -16.03 11.40 4.86
CA LEU A 93 -16.16 9.95 4.86
C LEU A 93 -16.43 9.39 6.26
N LEU A 94 -15.68 9.85 7.27
CA LEU A 94 -15.89 9.44 8.66
C LEU A 94 -17.26 9.88 9.16
N CYS A 95 -17.68 11.14 8.93
CA CYS A 95 -19.01 11.63 9.28
C CYS A 95 -20.14 10.83 8.62
N HIS A 96 -19.92 10.31 7.40
CA HIS A 96 -20.93 9.51 6.70
C HIS A 96 -21.18 8.15 7.36
N PHE A 97 -20.12 7.47 7.80
CA PHE A 97 -20.21 6.14 8.43
C PHE A 97 -20.29 6.18 9.95
N TYR A 98 -19.98 7.32 10.56
CA TYR A 98 -19.99 7.53 12.01
C TYR A 98 -20.74 8.83 12.36
N PRO A 99 -22.06 8.88 12.09
CA PRO A 99 -22.84 10.12 12.14
C PRO A 99 -23.13 10.63 13.56
N ASP A 100 -23.06 9.76 14.57
CA ASP A 100 -23.41 10.11 15.96
C ASP A 100 -22.35 11.00 16.64
N ASN A 101 -21.19 11.20 16.00
CA ASN A 101 -20.17 12.13 16.43
C ASN A 101 -19.85 13.10 15.29
N GLU A 102 -19.87 14.40 15.58
CA GLU A 102 -19.26 15.41 14.70
C GLU A 102 -17.76 15.08 14.58
N SER A 103 -17.41 14.22 13.61
CA SER A 103 -16.05 13.69 13.51
C SER A 103 -15.10 14.86 13.26
N PRO A 104 -14.10 15.08 14.14
CA PRO A 104 -13.21 16.21 14.04
C PRO A 104 -12.38 16.11 12.76
N ILE A 105 -11.95 17.26 12.24
CA ILE A 105 -10.95 17.30 11.17
C ILE A 105 -9.61 16.84 11.76
N ALA A 106 -9.00 15.83 11.16
CA ALA A 106 -7.63 15.46 11.49
C ALA A 106 -6.69 16.65 11.26
N LYS A 107 -5.80 16.92 12.21
CA LYS A 107 -4.85 18.05 12.14
C LYS A 107 -3.75 17.80 11.12
N GLN A 108 -3.44 16.54 10.87
CA GLN A 108 -2.37 16.15 9.97
C GLN A 108 -2.73 14.84 9.28
N ILE A 109 -2.34 14.73 8.02
CA ILE A 109 -2.30 13.49 7.26
C ILE A 109 -0.85 13.13 7.00
N ILE A 110 -0.48 11.88 7.24
CA ILE A 110 0.81 11.32 6.83
C ILE A 110 0.46 10.13 5.95
N ARG A 111 1.00 10.08 4.73
CA ARG A 111 0.73 8.98 3.80
C ARG A 111 2.00 8.51 3.14
N SER A 112 2.11 7.21 2.94
CA SER A 112 3.14 6.68 2.05
C SER A 112 2.81 7.03 0.60
N GLN A 113 3.84 7.15 -0.23
CA GLN A 113 3.71 7.40 -1.68
C GLN A 113 4.58 6.40 -2.45
N TRP A 114 4.39 5.10 -2.18
CA TRP A 114 5.32 4.08 -2.68
C TRP A 114 5.44 4.04 -4.20
N TYR A 115 4.40 4.43 -4.93
CA TYR A 115 4.41 4.42 -6.38
C TYR A 115 5.28 5.54 -6.98
N ASN A 116 5.13 6.78 -6.47
CA ASN A 116 5.90 7.93 -6.95
C ASN A 116 7.32 8.00 -6.39
N GLN A 117 7.67 7.18 -5.38
CA GLN A 117 9.02 7.12 -4.84
C GLN A 117 10.03 6.56 -5.85
N SER A 118 11.02 7.38 -6.22
CA SER A 118 11.95 7.16 -7.34
C SER A 118 12.89 5.95 -7.21
N PHE A 119 13.01 5.38 -6.02
CA PHE A 119 13.85 4.20 -5.78
C PHE A 119 13.04 2.92 -5.57
N ILE A 120 11.71 3.02 -5.53
CA ILE A 120 10.84 1.96 -5.02
C ILE A 120 9.74 1.60 -6.02
N HIS A 121 9.10 2.60 -6.65
CA HIS A 121 8.13 2.44 -7.75
C HIS A 121 6.94 1.48 -7.49
N GLY A 122 6.65 1.17 -6.23
CA GLY A 122 5.62 0.22 -5.81
C GLY A 122 5.93 -0.36 -4.43
N SER A 123 4.97 -1.03 -3.81
CA SER A 123 5.14 -1.52 -2.44
C SER A 123 5.73 -2.94 -2.35
N HIS A 124 5.25 -3.86 -3.19
CA HIS A 124 5.68 -5.26 -3.18
C HIS A 124 5.30 -6.01 -4.48
N THR A 125 6.01 -7.09 -4.76
CA THR A 125 5.71 -8.04 -5.84
C THR A 125 4.45 -8.84 -5.52
N PHE A 126 3.62 -9.06 -6.53
CA PHE A 126 2.47 -9.96 -6.48
C PHE A 126 2.30 -10.62 -7.85
N ILE A 127 1.65 -11.79 -7.88
CA ILE A 127 1.32 -12.46 -9.14
C ILE A 127 0.09 -11.80 -9.74
N ARG A 128 0.30 -11.00 -10.79
CA ARG A 128 -0.77 -10.38 -11.56
C ARG A 128 -1.47 -11.43 -12.44
N ILE A 129 -2.75 -11.21 -12.75
CA ILE A 129 -3.46 -11.98 -13.79
C ILE A 129 -2.60 -12.04 -15.06
N GLY A 130 -2.39 -13.24 -15.59
CA GLY A 130 -1.55 -13.50 -16.76
C GLY A 130 -0.07 -13.76 -16.46
N THR A 131 0.36 -13.63 -15.19
CA THR A 131 1.71 -14.01 -14.73
C THR A 131 1.65 -15.24 -13.82
N SER A 132 2.79 -15.84 -13.53
CA SER A 132 2.87 -17.01 -12.66
C SER A 132 4.14 -17.02 -11.83
N ILE A 133 4.25 -18.01 -10.94
CA ILE A 133 5.48 -18.25 -10.19
C ILE A 133 6.69 -18.52 -11.09
N HIS A 134 6.46 -18.95 -12.33
CA HIS A 134 7.53 -19.11 -13.31
C HIS A 134 8.30 -17.80 -13.53
N ASP A 135 7.60 -16.67 -13.59
CA ASP A 135 8.21 -15.36 -13.83
C ASP A 135 9.16 -14.96 -12.69
N ILE A 136 8.77 -15.26 -11.44
CA ILE A 136 9.62 -15.06 -10.25
C ILE A 136 10.87 -15.94 -10.32
N LYS A 137 10.73 -17.21 -10.73
CA LYS A 137 11.87 -18.12 -10.89
C LYS A 137 12.80 -17.62 -12.00
N GLN A 138 12.25 -17.15 -13.12
CA GLN A 138 13.04 -16.56 -14.20
C GLN A 138 13.79 -15.31 -13.74
N LEU A 139 13.15 -14.42 -12.99
CA LEU A 139 13.82 -13.23 -12.43
C LEU A 139 14.95 -13.60 -11.46
N ALA A 140 14.86 -14.73 -10.77
CA ALA A 140 15.91 -15.23 -9.88
C ALA A 140 17.09 -15.91 -10.60
N MET A 141 16.99 -16.12 -11.92
CA MET A 141 18.05 -16.76 -12.70
C MET A 141 19.22 -15.77 -12.94
N PRO A 142 20.47 -16.22 -12.78
CA PRO A 142 21.62 -15.41 -13.16
C PRO A 142 21.66 -15.09 -14.65
N CYS A 143 22.24 -13.94 -15.00
CA CYS A 143 22.74 -13.72 -16.36
C CYS A 143 24.15 -14.28 -16.46
N THR A 144 24.39 -15.21 -17.39
CA THR A 144 25.70 -15.84 -17.62
C THR A 144 26.42 -15.27 -18.82
N ASN A 145 27.75 -15.33 -18.82
CA ASN A 145 28.54 -15.09 -20.03
C ASN A 145 28.36 -16.25 -21.03
N ALA A 146 28.05 -15.94 -22.30
CA ALA A 146 27.94 -16.91 -23.38
C ALA A 146 29.19 -17.81 -23.55
N LYS A 147 30.37 -17.33 -23.14
CA LYS A 147 31.64 -18.06 -23.30
C LYS A 147 32.06 -18.92 -22.11
N SER A 148 31.53 -18.70 -20.91
CA SER A 148 32.06 -19.37 -19.71
C SER A 148 31.02 -20.01 -18.80
N ALA A 149 29.72 -19.92 -19.10
CA ALA A 149 28.61 -20.38 -18.23
C ALA A 149 28.65 -19.81 -16.79
N LYS A 150 29.66 -19.01 -16.44
CA LYS A 150 29.81 -18.33 -15.17
C LYS A 150 28.81 -17.18 -15.13
N PRO A 151 28.07 -17.02 -14.01
CA PRO A 151 27.16 -15.91 -13.85
C PRO A 151 27.93 -14.61 -13.69
N LEU A 152 27.48 -13.58 -14.41
CA LEU A 152 27.98 -12.21 -14.38
C LEU A 152 27.10 -11.32 -13.51
N ILE A 153 25.79 -11.54 -13.55
CA ILE A 153 24.79 -10.76 -12.81
C ILE A 153 23.90 -11.72 -12.05
N LEU A 154 23.67 -11.41 -10.79
CA LEU A 154 22.86 -12.17 -9.84
C LEU A 154 21.74 -11.27 -9.31
N PHE A 155 20.58 -11.87 -9.05
CA PHE A 155 19.40 -11.15 -8.60
C PHE A 155 18.93 -11.68 -7.24
N ALA A 156 18.82 -10.77 -6.28
CA ALA A 156 18.24 -11.00 -4.97
C ALA A 156 17.13 -9.97 -4.71
N GLY A 157 16.46 -10.07 -3.56
CA GLY A 157 15.33 -9.23 -3.20
C GLY A 157 14.01 -10.01 -3.18
N GLU A 158 12.97 -9.37 -2.69
CA GLU A 158 11.67 -10.00 -2.42
C GLU A 158 11.06 -10.64 -3.68
N GLY A 159 11.15 -9.96 -4.83
CA GLY A 159 10.56 -10.43 -6.09
C GLY A 159 11.27 -11.63 -6.72
N THR A 160 12.34 -12.13 -6.11
CA THR A 160 13.13 -13.27 -6.61
C THR A 160 12.92 -14.55 -5.78
N HIS A 161 12.07 -14.52 -4.73
CA HIS A 161 11.85 -15.68 -3.86
C HIS A 161 10.55 -16.42 -4.21
N GLU A 162 10.64 -17.63 -4.74
CA GLU A 162 9.48 -18.39 -5.27
C GLU A 162 8.36 -18.70 -4.25
N ARG A 163 8.63 -18.66 -2.94
CA ARG A 163 7.63 -18.99 -1.91
C ARG A 163 7.22 -17.81 -1.04
N PHE A 164 8.06 -16.77 -0.96
CA PHE A 164 7.95 -15.70 0.04
C PHE A 164 8.12 -14.33 -0.63
N TYR A 165 7.75 -14.23 -1.91
CA TYR A 165 7.72 -12.95 -2.59
C TYR A 165 6.76 -11.98 -1.89
N GLY A 166 7.03 -10.70 -2.01
CA GLY A 166 6.32 -9.62 -1.34
C GLY A 166 6.66 -9.45 0.14
N THR A 167 7.67 -10.16 0.67
CA THR A 167 8.00 -10.15 2.10
C THR A 167 9.47 -9.81 2.39
N ALA A 168 9.71 -9.24 3.58
CA ALA A 168 11.06 -8.94 4.06
C ALA A 168 11.91 -10.21 4.27
N HIS A 169 11.32 -11.28 4.84
CA HIS A 169 12.06 -12.53 5.05
C HIS A 169 12.37 -13.23 3.72
N GLY A 170 11.50 -13.12 2.70
CA GLY A 170 11.80 -13.58 1.35
C GLY A 170 12.99 -12.85 0.72
N ALA A 171 13.08 -11.52 0.90
CA ALA A 171 14.24 -10.73 0.47
C ALA A 171 15.54 -11.15 1.17
N TYR A 172 15.46 -11.38 2.49
CA TYR A 172 16.60 -11.87 3.27
C TYR A 172 17.09 -13.24 2.78
N LEU A 173 16.17 -14.19 2.60
CA LEU A 173 16.50 -15.54 2.14
C LEU A 173 17.05 -15.56 0.71
N SER A 174 16.55 -14.72 -0.19
CA SER A 174 17.12 -14.59 -1.53
C SER A 174 18.52 -13.97 -1.52
N GLY A 175 18.81 -13.05 -0.58
CA GLY A 175 20.15 -12.55 -0.33
C GLY A 175 21.12 -13.65 0.08
N ILE A 176 20.73 -14.52 1.03
CA ILE A 176 21.52 -15.70 1.42
C ILE A 176 21.76 -16.64 0.23
N ARG A 177 20.74 -16.86 -0.60
CA ARG A 177 20.83 -17.72 -1.78
C ARG A 177 21.91 -17.24 -2.74
N GLU A 178 21.90 -15.95 -3.09
CA GLU A 178 22.90 -15.39 -4.02
C GLU A 178 24.29 -15.32 -3.39
N ALA A 179 24.41 -15.02 -2.09
CA ALA A 179 25.69 -15.05 -1.39
C ALA A 179 26.34 -16.45 -1.44
N LYS A 180 25.56 -17.52 -1.21
CA LYS A 180 26.05 -18.91 -1.34
C LYS A 180 26.48 -19.23 -2.77
N ARG A 181 25.75 -18.76 -3.77
CA ARG A 181 26.09 -18.94 -5.19
C ARG A 181 27.42 -18.26 -5.52
N ILE A 182 27.66 -17.04 -5.03
CA ILE A 182 28.94 -16.33 -5.18
C ILE A 182 30.07 -17.13 -4.53
N ILE A 183 29.91 -17.57 -3.28
CA ILE A 183 30.94 -18.35 -2.58
C ILE A 183 31.32 -19.59 -3.40
N GLN A 184 30.32 -20.38 -3.82
CA GLN A 184 30.54 -21.58 -4.62
C GLN A 184 31.32 -21.30 -5.92
N LEU A 185 31.08 -20.16 -6.58
CA LEU A 185 31.78 -19.82 -7.84
C LEU A 185 33.26 -19.48 -7.66
N TYR A 186 33.66 -18.98 -6.49
CA TYR A 186 35.03 -18.53 -6.23
C TYR A 186 35.81 -19.47 -5.30
N THR A 187 35.16 -20.47 -4.71
CA THR A 187 35.80 -21.54 -3.92
C THR A 187 35.90 -22.87 -4.66
N SER A 188 35.39 -22.97 -5.89
CA SER A 188 35.54 -24.14 -6.78
C SER A 188 36.64 -23.89 -7.80
#